data_AF-F2NF44-F1
#
_entry.id   AF-F2NF44-F1
#
_cell.length_a   1.000
_cell.length_b   1.000
_cell.length_c   1.000
_cell.angle_alpha   90.00
_cell.angle_beta   90.00
_cell.angle_gamma   90.00
#
_symmetry.space_group_name_H-M   'P 1'
#
loop_
_entity.id
_entity.type
_entity.pdbx_description
1 polymer ?
#
loop_
_entity_poly.entity_id
_entity_poly.type
_entity_poly.pdbx_seq_one_letter_code
_entity_poly.pdbx_strand_id
1 'polypeptide(L)'
;MCDIIWCKKDVDGKPCNTVNYLDPYCFWNWKGTVNCANCGTVYYIHMIQGHMYEGPTEQAAGTKPDTSPLYADKPLEGYTFITMGTPGKTRPFECLPRHIYLGVPDMVKFSIRGRPVRGWRPQKASAGIAGQFPYHWDLKNLAPEVWEEYQQKIANGEVKDW
;
A
#
# COMPACT_ATOMS: atom_id res chain seq x y z
N MET A 1 6.06 11.43 3.08
CA MET A 1 4.72 12.03 3.24
C MET A 1 4.45 12.81 1.96
N CYS A 2 3.25 12.74 1.39
CA CYS A 2 2.90 13.55 0.22
C CYS A 2 2.23 14.86 0.65
N ASP A 3 2.38 15.91 -0.15
CA ASP A 3 1.66 17.16 0.05
C ASP A 3 0.14 16.98 -0.07
N ILE A 4 -0.60 17.89 0.55
CA ILE A 4 -2.07 17.89 0.60
C ILE A 4 -2.66 18.95 -0.34
N ILE A 5 -3.92 18.78 -0.74
CA ILE A 5 -4.69 19.82 -1.42
C ILE A 5 -5.71 20.39 -0.44
N TRP A 6 -5.49 21.61 0.03
CA TRP A 6 -6.51 22.36 0.76
C TRP A 6 -7.42 23.10 -0.23
N CYS A 7 -8.62 22.57 -0.45
CA CYS A 7 -9.61 23.16 -1.33
C CYS A 7 -10.17 24.46 -0.73
N LYS A 8 -9.91 25.59 -1.39
CA LYS A 8 -10.44 26.92 -1.02
C LYS A 8 -11.55 27.43 -1.95
N LYS A 9 -12.07 26.56 -2.84
CA LYS A 9 -13.17 26.91 -3.75
C LYS A 9 -14.38 27.42 -2.98
N ASP A 10 -14.96 28.53 -3.43
CA ASP A 10 -16.24 29.00 -2.94
C ASP A 10 -17.38 28.10 -3.45
N VAL A 11 -18.17 27.59 -2.52
CA VAL A 11 -19.34 26.74 -2.77
C VAL A 11 -20.47 27.32 -1.94
N ASP A 12 -21.51 27.82 -2.62
CA ASP A 12 -22.69 28.42 -1.99
C ASP A 12 -22.35 29.58 -1.02
N GLY A 13 -21.37 30.42 -1.39
CA GLY A 13 -20.97 31.59 -0.60
C GLY A 13 -20.10 31.26 0.61
N LYS A 14 -19.56 30.04 0.70
CA LYS A 14 -18.58 29.64 1.72
C LYS A 14 -17.40 28.88 1.10
N PRO A 15 -16.17 29.10 1.61
CA PRO A 15 -15.02 28.30 1.17
C PRO A 15 -15.19 26.83 1.61
N CYS A 16 -15.03 25.91 0.67
CA CYS A 16 -15.16 24.48 0.88
C CYS A 16 -14.28 23.94 2.02
N ASN A 17 -13.06 24.49 2.18
CA ASN A 17 -12.11 24.20 3.25
C ASN A 17 -11.77 22.73 3.50
N THR A 18 -12.05 21.86 2.53
CA THR A 18 -11.73 20.43 2.64
C THR A 18 -10.24 20.21 2.38
N VAL A 19 -9.58 19.50 3.28
CA VAL A 19 -8.19 19.07 3.12
C VAL A 19 -8.21 17.67 2.53
N ASN A 20 -7.64 17.53 1.34
CA ASN A 20 -7.56 16.26 0.62
C ASN A 20 -6.17 15.66 0.83
N TYR A 21 -6.11 14.46 1.39
CA TYR A 21 -4.87 13.77 1.68
C TYR A 21 -4.48 12.88 0.52
N LEU A 22 -3.31 13.17 -0.04
CA LEU A 22 -2.69 12.40 -1.10
C LEU A 22 -1.74 11.40 -0.46
N ASP A 23 -1.90 10.12 -0.78
CA ASP A 23 -1.05 9.08 -0.23
C ASP A 23 0.23 8.88 -1.07
N PRO A 24 1.37 8.55 -0.45
CA PRO A 24 2.63 8.37 -1.15
C PRO A 24 2.58 7.22 -2.16
N TYR A 25 1.82 6.16 -1.90
CA TYR A 25 1.73 5.04 -2.83
C TYR A 25 1.12 5.44 -4.17
N CYS A 26 0.18 6.39 -4.20
CA CYS A 26 -0.44 6.89 -5.42
C CYS A 26 0.19 8.18 -5.96
N PHE A 27 0.80 9.02 -5.12
CA PHE A 27 1.21 10.38 -5.52
C PHE A 27 2.72 10.69 -5.39
N TRP A 28 3.58 9.71 -5.11
CA TRP A 28 5.04 9.96 -4.96
C TRP A 28 5.69 10.60 -6.19
N ASN A 29 5.42 10.06 -7.37
CA ASN A 29 5.80 10.66 -8.67
C ASN A 29 4.59 10.52 -9.57
N TRP A 30 3.79 11.58 -9.68
CA TRP A 30 2.50 11.52 -10.33
C TRP A 30 2.12 12.86 -10.94
N LYS A 31 1.43 12.84 -12.08
CA LYS A 31 0.94 14.03 -12.77
C LYS A 31 -0.45 13.74 -13.33
N GLY A 32 -1.37 14.68 -13.17
CA GLY A 32 -2.73 14.56 -13.67
C GLY A 32 -3.71 15.38 -12.85
N THR A 33 -4.98 15.02 -12.94
CA THR A 33 -6.10 15.71 -12.30
C THR A 33 -6.71 14.92 -11.15
N VAL A 34 -6.98 15.61 -10.04
CA VAL A 34 -7.54 15.06 -8.80
C VAL A 34 -8.74 15.89 -8.36
N ASN A 35 -9.84 15.24 -7.98
CA ASN A 35 -11.01 15.95 -7.44
C ASN A 35 -10.89 16.24 -5.94
N CYS A 36 -11.53 17.31 -5.49
CA CYS A 36 -11.85 17.51 -4.08
C CYS A 36 -12.93 16.51 -3.67
N ALA A 37 -12.71 15.81 -2.55
CA ALA A 37 -13.64 14.81 -2.04
C ALA A 37 -14.98 15.37 -1.55
N ASN A 38 -15.07 16.69 -1.30
CA ASN A 38 -16.31 17.32 -0.85
C ASN A 38 -17.10 17.99 -1.99
N CYS A 39 -16.50 19.00 -2.64
CA CYS A 39 -17.19 19.82 -3.65
C CYS A 39 -16.99 19.35 -5.10
N GLY A 40 -16.17 18.33 -5.33
CA GLY A 40 -15.91 17.79 -6.67
C GLY A 40 -15.06 18.66 -7.58
N THR A 41 -14.60 19.84 -7.13
CA THR A 41 -13.68 20.69 -7.89
C THR A 41 -12.43 19.91 -8.27
N VAL A 42 -12.04 19.97 -9.54
CA VAL A 42 -10.89 19.23 -10.06
C VAL A 42 -9.67 20.13 -10.11
N TYR A 43 -8.55 19.63 -9.63
CA TYR A 43 -7.26 20.29 -9.61
C TYR A 43 -6.26 19.48 -10.41
N TYR A 44 -5.50 20.14 -11.28
CA TYR A 44 -4.30 19.57 -11.85
C TYR A 44 -3.15 19.70 -10.84
N ILE A 45 -2.38 18.63 -10.68
CA ILE A 45 -1.17 18.59 -9.86
C ILE A 45 -0.05 17.83 -10.59
N HIS A 46 1.18 18.20 -10.28
CA HIS A 46 2.37 17.48 -10.63
C HIS A 46 3.23 17.29 -9.39
N MET A 47 3.46 16.04 -9.01
CA MET A 47 4.17 15.63 -7.80
C MET A 47 5.51 14.99 -8.17
N ILE A 48 6.58 15.43 -7.50
CA ILE A 48 7.92 14.84 -7.59
C ILE A 48 8.38 14.49 -6.17
N GLN A 49 8.73 13.22 -5.94
CA GLN A 49 9.14 12.69 -4.63
C GLN A 49 8.19 13.04 -3.48
N GLY A 50 6.89 13.11 -3.78
CA GLY A 50 5.83 13.44 -2.84
C GLY A 50 5.63 14.94 -2.58
N HIS A 51 6.39 15.81 -3.22
CA HIS A 51 6.21 17.26 -3.15
C HIS A 51 5.49 17.80 -4.38
N MET A 52 4.65 18.81 -4.19
CA MET A 52 3.91 19.48 -5.24
C MET A 52 4.83 20.41 -6.03
N TYR A 53 5.29 19.93 -7.18
CA TYR A 53 6.16 20.67 -8.09
C TYR A 53 5.37 21.71 -8.89
N GLU A 54 4.13 21.38 -9.28
CA GLU A 54 3.23 22.26 -10.01
C GLU A 54 1.77 22.05 -9.54
N GLY A 55 1.01 23.14 -9.45
CA GLY A 55 -0.35 23.14 -8.93
C GLY A 55 -0.42 23.42 -7.42
N PRO A 56 -1.61 23.27 -6.81
CA PRO A 56 -2.84 22.78 -7.41
C PRO A 56 -3.52 23.87 -8.25
N THR A 57 -3.76 23.57 -9.53
CA THR A 57 -4.41 24.51 -10.47
C THR A 57 -5.83 24.05 -10.76
N GLU A 58 -6.81 24.88 -10.42
CA GLU A 58 -8.22 24.59 -10.67
C GLU A 58 -8.48 24.37 -12.17
N GLN A 59 -9.23 23.31 -12.49
CA GLN A 59 -9.65 22.97 -13.83
C GLN A 59 -11.08 23.44 -14.09
N ALA A 60 -11.43 23.57 -15.37
CA ALA A 60 -12.78 23.95 -15.78
C ALA A 60 -13.84 23.00 -15.18
N ALA A 61 -15.01 23.56 -14.86
CA ALA A 61 -16.13 22.78 -14.35
C ALA A 61 -16.52 21.67 -15.34
N GLY A 62 -16.80 20.47 -14.83
CA GLY A 62 -17.12 19.30 -15.65
C GLY A 62 -15.91 18.50 -16.14
N THR A 63 -14.67 18.95 -15.88
CA THR A 63 -13.47 18.13 -16.10
C THR A 63 -13.58 16.84 -15.30
N LYS A 64 -13.35 15.69 -15.95
CA LYS A 64 -13.30 14.39 -15.26
C LYS A 64 -11.93 14.22 -14.60
N PRO A 65 -11.86 13.90 -13.30
CA PRO A 65 -10.58 13.65 -12.64
C PRO A 65 -9.98 12.31 -13.10
N ASP A 66 -8.66 12.24 -13.18
CA ASP A 66 -7.93 11.00 -13.43
C ASP A 66 -7.99 10.06 -12.23
N THR A 67 -7.95 10.63 -11.01
CA THR A 67 -8.05 9.89 -9.75
C THR A 67 -8.63 10.76 -8.63
N SER A 68 -8.84 10.15 -7.46
CA SER A 68 -9.38 10.81 -6.26
C SER A 68 -8.39 10.73 -5.10
N PRO A 69 -8.48 11.61 -4.10
CA PRO A 69 -7.67 11.50 -2.89
C PRO A 69 -8.01 10.23 -2.11
N LEU A 70 -7.10 9.82 -1.23
CA LEU A 70 -7.31 8.62 -0.41
C LEU A 70 -8.39 8.86 0.65
N TYR A 71 -8.28 9.97 1.36
CA TYR A 71 -9.27 10.45 2.33
C TYR A 71 -9.23 11.98 2.38
N ALA A 72 -10.24 12.57 3.01
CA ALA A 72 -10.29 14.00 3.22
C ALA A 72 -10.94 14.33 4.56
N ASP A 73 -10.66 15.51 5.09
CA ASP A 73 -11.36 16.02 6.27
C ASP A 73 -11.69 17.51 6.13
N LYS A 74 -12.56 17.99 7.03
CA LYS A 74 -12.91 19.40 7.18
C LYS A 74 -12.52 19.86 8.58
N PRO A 75 -11.24 20.23 8.79
CA PRO A 75 -10.73 20.51 10.14
C PRO A 75 -11.41 21.73 10.78
N LEU A 76 -11.85 22.69 9.96
CA LEU A 76 -12.55 23.90 10.43
C LEU A 76 -14.06 23.69 10.67
N GLU A 77 -14.59 22.51 10.33
CA GLU A 77 -16.01 22.15 10.48
C GLU A 77 -16.15 20.90 11.35
N GLY A 78 -15.51 20.93 12.52
CA GLY A 78 -15.60 19.86 13.52
C GLY A 78 -14.93 18.55 13.10
N TYR A 79 -13.92 18.60 12.22
CA TYR A 79 -13.19 17.42 11.72
C TYR A 79 -14.10 16.37 11.06
N THR A 80 -15.06 16.83 10.25
CA THR A 80 -15.87 15.92 9.45
C THR A 80 -14.98 15.13 8.49
N PHE A 81 -15.01 13.80 8.60
CA PHE A 81 -14.13 12.90 7.86
C PHE A 81 -14.81 12.25 6.66
N ILE A 82 -14.14 12.25 5.51
CA ILE A 82 -14.54 11.52 4.30
C ILE A 82 -13.61 10.33 4.14
N THR A 83 -14.13 9.15 4.45
CA THR A 83 -13.36 7.90 4.49
C THR A 83 -12.96 7.42 3.10
N MET A 84 -12.01 6.48 3.03
CA MET A 84 -11.53 5.88 1.79
C MET A 84 -12.64 5.03 1.16
N GLY A 85 -12.67 4.98 -0.18
CA GLY A 85 -13.68 4.23 -0.92
C GLY A 85 -15.10 4.81 -0.83
N THR A 86 -15.26 6.06 -0.40
CA THR A 86 -16.56 6.74 -0.45
C THR A 86 -16.93 6.99 -1.91
N PRO A 87 -18.02 6.40 -2.43
CA PRO A 87 -18.34 6.45 -3.86
C PRO A 87 -18.38 7.88 -4.41
N GLY A 88 -17.64 8.11 -5.49
CA GLY A 88 -17.56 9.41 -6.18
C GLY A 88 -16.78 10.51 -5.45
N LYS A 89 -16.22 10.24 -4.26
CA LYS A 89 -15.50 11.23 -3.45
C LYS A 89 -14.03 10.87 -3.28
N THR A 90 -13.76 9.64 -2.85
CA THR A 90 -12.41 9.14 -2.55
C THR A 90 -12.17 7.82 -3.26
N ARG A 91 -10.89 7.53 -3.54
CA ARG A 91 -10.52 6.25 -4.14
C ARG A 91 -10.57 5.13 -3.09
N PRO A 92 -10.80 3.86 -3.48
CA PRO A 92 -10.68 2.74 -2.56
C PRO A 92 -9.24 2.62 -2.03
N PHE A 93 -9.13 2.20 -0.77
CA PHE A 93 -7.84 1.85 -0.19
C PHE A 93 -7.56 0.37 -0.46
N GLU A 94 -6.75 0.11 -1.47
CA GLU A 94 -6.49 -1.28 -1.89
C GLU A 94 -5.37 -1.93 -1.07
N CYS A 95 -4.59 -1.20 -0.25
CA CYS A 95 -3.38 -1.71 0.41
C CYS A 95 -2.37 -2.41 -0.53
N LEU A 96 -2.61 -2.38 -1.84
CA LEU A 96 -1.78 -3.07 -2.81
C LEU A 96 -0.61 -2.16 -3.19
N PRO A 97 0.64 -2.67 -3.14
CA PRO A 97 1.77 -1.97 -3.74
C PRO A 97 1.46 -1.68 -5.21
N ARG A 98 1.95 -0.55 -5.74
CA ARG A 98 1.93 -0.33 -7.21
C ARG A 98 2.54 -1.56 -7.89
N HIS A 99 2.08 -1.90 -9.09
CA HIS A 99 2.57 -3.06 -9.85
C HIS A 99 4.11 -3.10 -9.98
N ILE A 100 4.78 -1.94 -10.04
CA ILE A 100 6.24 -1.81 -10.06
C ILE A 100 6.96 -2.23 -8.76
N TYR A 101 6.23 -2.30 -7.65
CA TYR A 101 6.72 -2.76 -6.34
C TYR A 101 6.28 -4.20 -6.03
N LEU A 102 5.58 -4.86 -6.95
CA LEU A 102 5.25 -6.27 -6.82
C LEU A 102 6.47 -7.08 -7.26
N GLY A 103 7.32 -7.46 -6.31
CA GLY A 103 8.35 -8.46 -6.53
C GLY A 103 7.73 -9.85 -6.61
N VAL A 104 8.28 -10.72 -7.46
CA VAL A 104 8.06 -12.17 -7.33
C VAL A 104 8.99 -12.64 -6.21
N PRO A 105 8.47 -13.24 -5.12
CA PRO A 105 9.35 -13.75 -4.08
C PRO A 105 10.25 -14.85 -4.67
N ASP A 106 11.56 -14.73 -4.46
CA ASP A 106 12.49 -15.78 -4.82
C ASP A 106 12.22 -17.03 -3.98
N MET A 107 11.98 -18.13 -4.67
CA MET A 107 11.68 -19.42 -4.05
C MET A 107 12.97 -20.05 -3.54
N VAL A 108 13.31 -19.79 -2.27
CA VAL A 108 14.51 -20.34 -1.62
C VAL A 108 14.15 -21.51 -0.70
N LYS A 109 14.85 -22.64 -0.86
CA LYS A 109 14.76 -23.82 0.03
C LYS A 109 15.64 -23.65 1.28
N PHE A 110 16.82 -23.05 1.10
CA PHE A 110 17.82 -22.85 2.16
C PHE A 110 18.30 -21.41 2.22
N SER A 111 18.61 -20.95 3.42
CA SER A 111 19.36 -19.72 3.65
C SER A 111 20.80 -19.84 3.15
N ILE A 112 21.50 -18.71 3.06
CA ILE A 112 22.94 -18.67 2.76
C ILE A 112 23.80 -19.50 3.74
N ARG A 113 23.28 -19.80 4.93
CA ARG A 113 23.93 -20.64 5.95
C ARG A 113 23.57 -22.13 5.82
N GLY A 114 22.91 -22.51 4.73
CA GLY A 114 22.46 -23.87 4.45
C GLY A 114 21.28 -24.35 5.31
N ARG A 115 20.71 -23.49 6.16
CA ARG A 115 19.55 -23.83 7.01
C ARG A 115 18.25 -23.71 6.23
N PRO A 116 17.29 -24.66 6.39
CA PRO A 116 16.04 -24.62 5.65
C PRO A 116 15.19 -23.40 6.04
N VAL A 117 14.48 -22.84 5.06
CA VAL A 117 13.62 -21.66 5.24
C VAL A 117 12.21 -21.92 4.71
N ARG A 118 11.20 -21.19 5.21
CA ARG A 118 9.81 -21.27 4.73
C ARG A 118 9.59 -20.54 3.38
N GLY A 119 10.60 -20.50 2.53
CA GLY A 119 10.54 -19.86 1.19
C GLY A 119 10.01 -20.80 0.09
N TRP A 120 9.96 -22.10 0.35
CA TRP A 120 9.52 -23.11 -0.63
C TRP A 120 8.03 -23.47 -0.45
N ARG A 121 7.24 -23.46 -1.54
CA ARG A 121 5.78 -23.68 -1.57
C ARG A 121 5.40 -25.00 -2.29
N PRO A 122 4.23 -25.60 -1.98
CA PRO A 122 3.26 -25.18 -0.97
C PRO A 122 3.44 -25.97 0.33
N GLN A 123 3.80 -25.28 1.42
CA GLN A 123 3.66 -25.82 2.76
C GLN A 123 2.18 -25.80 3.15
N LYS A 124 1.68 -26.88 3.77
CA LYS A 124 0.35 -26.87 4.36
C LYS A 124 0.26 -25.72 5.38
N ALA A 125 -0.90 -25.07 5.44
CA ALA A 125 -1.14 -24.03 6.44
C ALA A 125 -0.80 -24.57 7.83
N SER A 126 0.21 -23.99 8.48
CA SER A 126 0.68 -24.45 9.78
C SER A 126 -0.13 -23.91 10.95
N ALA A 127 -1.22 -23.18 10.68
CA ALA A 127 -2.14 -22.65 11.68
C ALA A 127 -3.60 -22.80 11.24
N GLY A 128 -4.50 -22.91 12.23
CA GLY A 128 -5.94 -22.78 12.04
C GLY A 128 -6.40 -21.33 11.84
N ILE A 129 -7.72 -21.13 11.80
CA ILE A 129 -8.39 -19.86 11.45
C ILE A 129 -7.96 -18.65 12.31
N ALA A 130 -7.48 -18.86 13.54
CA ALA A 130 -7.08 -17.80 14.48
C ALA A 130 -5.55 -17.63 14.64
N GLY A 131 -4.77 -18.09 13.65
CA GLY A 131 -3.33 -18.38 13.74
C GLY A 131 -2.48 -17.54 14.69
N GLN A 132 -2.26 -18.07 15.90
CA GLN A 132 -1.10 -17.74 16.72
C GLN A 132 -0.01 -18.79 16.45
N PHE A 133 1.17 -18.30 16.05
CA PHE A 133 2.35 -19.14 15.94
C PHE A 133 3.18 -18.98 17.22
N PRO A 134 3.40 -20.05 18.02
CA PRO A 134 4.44 -19.99 19.03
C PRO A 134 5.79 -19.74 18.33
N TYR A 135 6.72 -19.02 18.97
CA TYR A 135 8.10 -18.80 18.49
C TYR A 135 8.94 -20.09 18.38
N HIS A 136 8.30 -21.26 18.39
CA HIS A 136 8.94 -22.56 18.28
C HIS A 136 9.05 -22.97 16.81
N TRP A 137 10.27 -23.07 16.32
CA TRP A 137 10.56 -23.46 14.94
C TRP A 137 10.52 -24.99 14.81
N ASP A 138 9.40 -25.56 14.35
CA ASP A 138 9.30 -27.00 14.09
C ASP A 138 9.71 -27.33 12.64
N LEU A 139 10.91 -27.90 12.48
CA LEU A 139 11.48 -28.34 11.20
C LEU A 139 10.71 -29.50 10.56
N LYS A 140 9.92 -30.26 11.34
CA LYS A 140 9.16 -31.43 10.83
C LYS A 140 7.99 -31.06 9.92
N ASN A 141 7.59 -29.79 9.92
CA ASN A 141 6.50 -29.28 9.09
C ASN A 141 6.98 -28.69 7.75
N LEU A 142 8.26 -28.88 7.39
CA LEU A 142 8.78 -28.55 6.07
C LEU A 142 8.19 -29.49 5.01
N ALA A 143 8.23 -29.06 3.74
CA ALA A 143 7.89 -29.94 2.62
C ALA A 143 8.84 -31.16 2.62
N PRO A 144 8.36 -32.39 2.33
CA PRO A 144 9.17 -33.61 2.40
C PRO A 144 10.49 -33.51 1.63
N GLU A 145 10.47 -32.91 0.44
CA GLU A 145 11.67 -32.70 -0.38
C GLU A 145 12.72 -31.80 0.28
N VAL A 146 12.29 -30.77 1.04
CA VAL A 146 13.20 -29.85 1.72
C VAL A 146 13.81 -30.54 2.95
N TRP A 147 13.05 -31.41 3.60
CA TRP A 147 13.54 -32.20 4.73
C TRP A 147 14.57 -33.25 4.28
N GLU A 148 14.29 -33.98 3.20
CA GLU A 148 15.21 -34.97 2.63
C GLU A 148 16.54 -34.31 2.20
N GLU A 149 16.47 -33.19 1.49
CA GLU A 149 17.65 -32.43 1.07
C GLU A 149 18.42 -31.87 2.28
N TYR A 150 17.73 -31.46 3.35
CA TYR A 150 18.40 -31.03 4.59
C TYR A 150 19.16 -32.18 5.28
N GLN A 151 18.58 -33.38 5.35
CA GLN A 151 19.24 -34.54 5.92
C GLN A 151 20.50 -34.94 5.13
N GLN A 152 20.45 -34.86 3.80
CA GLN A 152 21.63 -35.07 2.95
C GLN A 152 22.73 -34.03 3.23
N LYS A 153 22.36 -32.76 3.40
CA LYS A 153 23.31 -31.69 3.74
C LYS A 153 23.96 -31.88 5.11
N ILE A 154 23.22 -32.39 6.10
CA ILE A 154 23.78 -32.76 7.40
C ILE A 154 24.77 -33.93 7.23
N ALA A 155 24.38 -34.97 6.49
CA ALA A 155 25.23 -36.13 6.24
C ALA A 155 26.54 -35.77 5.51
N ASN A 156 26.49 -34.80 4.59
CA ASN A 156 27.65 -34.30 3.86
C ASN A 156 28.52 -33.32 4.68
N GLY A 157 28.11 -32.97 5.90
CA GLY A 157 28.81 -31.97 6.74
C GLY A 157 28.70 -30.54 6.23
N GLU A 158 27.82 -30.27 5.26
CA GLU A 158 27.59 -28.93 4.69
C GLU A 158 26.89 -28.00 5.70
N VAL A 159 26.12 -28.58 6.63
CA VAL A 159 25.29 -27.83 7.59
C VAL A 159 25.29 -28.54 8.94
N LYS A 160 25.37 -27.76 10.04
CA LYS A 160 25.18 -28.29 11.41
C LYS A 160 23.70 -28.36 11.76
N ASP A 161 23.33 -29.40 12.50
CA ASP A 161 22.01 -29.52 13.12
C ASP A 161 21.76 -28.36 14.11
N TRP A 162 20.48 -28.05 14.36
CA TRP A 162 20.04 -26.91 15.17
C TRP A 162 20.23 -27.12 16.68
#